data_AF-A0A950F3L7-F1
#
_entry.id   AF-A0A950F3L7-F1
#
_cell.length_a   1.000
_cell.length_b   1.000
_cell.length_c   1.000
_cell.angle_alpha   90.00
_cell.angle_beta   90.00
_cell.angle_gamma   90.00
#
_symmetry.space_group_name_H-M   'P 1'
#
loop_
_entity.id
_entity.type
_entity.pdbx_description
1 polymer ?
#
loop_
_entity_poly.entity_id
_entity_poly.type
_entity_poly.pdbx_seq_one_letter_code
_entity_poly.pdbx_strand_id
1 'polypeptide(L)'
;QVPYRETITGKTQQQGRYKHQTGGHGMFGDVHLDIEPMARGSGFSFKEKIVGGAVPKQFFPGVEKGVREALEKGPIGGFPVVDVHVVLVDGSYHTVDSNEMSFKLAASLAMREGMPKCHPVLLEPIQRIEVTVPTAYTSTVLQQISGHRGQIQSYGPSEVRQGSDVVKALVPQAEIPRYLTELRTATQGLGYFTAEHDHFEFAPPKVVQTVTAERKELAAAR
;
A
#
# COMPACT_ATOMS: atom_id res chain seq x y z
N GLN A 1 13.23 -4.74 -6.02
CA GLN A 1 11.99 -5.31 -5.46
C GLN A 1 10.86 -4.32 -5.72
N VAL A 2 9.71 -4.77 -6.20
CA VAL A 2 8.57 -3.89 -6.54
C VAL A 2 7.92 -3.39 -5.24
N PRO A 3 7.66 -2.08 -5.08
CA PRO A 3 7.12 -1.52 -3.85
C PRO A 3 5.59 -1.68 -3.78
N TYR A 4 5.09 -2.91 -3.70
CA TYR A 4 3.66 -3.17 -3.47
C TYR A 4 3.15 -2.49 -2.18
N ARG A 5 1.85 -2.23 -2.14
CA ARG A 5 1.13 -1.71 -0.98
C ARG A 5 -0.08 -2.57 -0.69
N GLU A 6 -0.64 -2.42 0.49
CA GLU A 6 -1.94 -3.00 0.85
C GLU A 6 -2.93 -1.88 1.14
N THR A 7 -4.21 -2.18 1.01
CA THR A 7 -5.29 -1.30 1.44
C THR A 7 -6.50 -2.14 1.79
N ILE A 8 -7.60 -1.49 2.16
CA ILE A 8 -8.87 -2.13 2.48
C ILE A 8 -9.97 -1.61 1.56
N THR A 9 -11.06 -2.37 1.45
CA THR A 9 -12.24 -1.98 0.66
C THR A 9 -13.53 -1.97 1.48
N GLY A 10 -13.55 -2.70 2.61
CA GLY A 10 -14.62 -2.67 3.59
C GLY A 10 -14.24 -1.84 4.81
N LYS A 11 -15.24 -1.58 5.66
CA LYS A 11 -15.09 -0.92 6.96
C LYS A 11 -15.41 -1.90 8.09
N THR A 12 -14.83 -1.68 9.25
CA THR A 12 -15.15 -2.43 10.48
C THR A 12 -15.04 -1.54 11.71
N GLN A 13 -15.74 -1.92 12.77
CA GLN A 13 -15.41 -1.48 14.13
C GLN A 13 -14.65 -2.61 14.81
N GLN A 14 -13.60 -2.28 15.55
CA GLN A 14 -12.79 -3.28 16.24
C GLN A 14 -12.31 -2.78 17.59
N GLN A 15 -12.56 -3.60 18.62
CA GLN A 15 -11.98 -3.41 19.94
C GLN A 15 -10.58 -4.02 19.99
N GLY A 16 -9.65 -3.32 20.62
CA GLY A 16 -8.35 -3.86 21.04
C GLY A 16 -8.16 -3.60 22.51
N ARG A 17 -8.06 -4.67 23.30
CA ARG A 17 -7.85 -4.59 24.75
C ARG A 17 -6.53 -5.25 25.12
N TYR A 18 -5.62 -4.45 25.67
CA TYR A 18 -4.36 -4.92 26.21
C TYR A 18 -4.40 -4.84 27.74
N LYS A 19 -4.32 -6.00 28.40
CA LYS A 19 -4.19 -6.11 29.85
C LYS A 19 -3.03 -7.04 30.17
N HIS A 20 -2.01 -6.52 30.83
CA HIS A 20 -0.88 -7.31 31.30
C HIS A 20 -0.53 -6.90 32.73
N GLN A 21 -0.39 -7.86 33.62
CA GLN A 21 -0.06 -7.61 35.02
C GLN A 21 1.10 -8.54 35.38
N THR A 22 2.30 -7.98 35.45
CA THR A 22 3.41 -8.59 36.20
C THR A 22 3.29 -8.11 37.65
N GLY A 23 3.93 -8.77 38.62
CA GLY A 23 3.76 -8.48 40.06
C GLY A 23 4.11 -7.05 40.57
N GLY A 24 4.30 -6.08 39.67
CA GLY A 24 4.46 -4.64 39.93
C GLY A 24 3.41 -3.79 39.18
N HIS A 25 3.84 -2.70 38.52
CA HIS A 25 2.94 -1.83 37.74
C HIS A 25 2.28 -2.60 36.59
N GLY A 26 0.95 -2.55 36.54
CA GLY A 26 0.19 -3.16 35.46
C GLY A 26 0.25 -2.33 34.18
N MET A 27 -0.23 -2.96 33.10
CA MET A 27 -0.50 -2.34 31.81
C MET A 27 -1.96 -2.55 31.48
N PHE A 28 -2.69 -1.47 31.24
CA PHE A 28 -4.07 -1.51 30.80
C PHE A 28 -4.32 -0.46 29.71
N GLY A 29 -4.83 -0.92 28.57
CA GLY A 29 -5.32 -0.05 27.50
C GLY A 29 -6.46 -0.74 26.78
N ASP A 30 -7.51 0.00 26.46
CA ASP A 30 -8.67 -0.51 25.73
C ASP A 30 -9.15 0.58 24.77
N VAL A 31 -9.24 0.24 23.49
CA VAL A 31 -9.63 1.15 22.42
C VAL A 31 -10.64 0.49 21.50
N HIS A 32 -11.57 1.28 21.01
CA HIS A 32 -12.50 0.90 19.95
C HIS A 32 -12.21 1.80 18.75
N LEU A 33 -11.83 1.17 17.64
CA LEU A 33 -11.45 1.85 16.41
C LEU A 33 -12.47 1.57 15.33
N ASP A 34 -12.93 2.63 14.68
CA ASP A 34 -13.57 2.54 13.36
C ASP A 34 -12.47 2.59 12.30
N ILE A 35 -12.41 1.58 11.45
CA ILE A 35 -11.41 1.43 10.40
C ILE A 35 -12.14 1.43 9.07
N GLU A 36 -11.79 2.35 8.18
CA GLU A 36 -12.46 2.50 6.89
C GLU A 36 -11.50 2.90 5.76
N PRO A 37 -11.83 2.57 4.48
CA PRO A 37 -10.98 2.92 3.36
C PRO A 37 -11.07 4.41 3.03
N MET A 38 -9.98 4.94 2.48
CA MET A 38 -9.95 6.26 1.84
C MET A 38 -9.81 6.13 0.32
N ALA A 39 -10.04 7.25 -0.38
CA ALA A 39 -9.74 7.36 -1.79
C ALA A 39 -8.25 7.10 -2.05
N ARG A 40 -7.92 6.56 -3.23
CA ARG A 40 -6.54 6.22 -3.58
C ARG A 40 -5.65 7.46 -3.55
N GLY A 41 -4.47 7.33 -2.95
CA GLY A 41 -3.52 8.45 -2.79
C GLY A 41 -3.83 9.39 -1.62
N SER A 42 -4.84 9.10 -0.80
CA SER A 42 -5.15 9.90 0.40
C SER A 42 -4.19 9.63 1.57
N GLY A 43 -3.44 8.52 1.53
CA GLY A 43 -2.47 8.18 2.57
C GLY A 43 -3.12 7.69 3.86
N PHE A 44 -2.82 8.29 5.00
CA PHE A 44 -3.36 7.84 6.29
C PHE A 44 -3.93 9.02 7.07
N SER A 45 -5.11 8.82 7.65
CA SER A 45 -5.75 9.80 8.53
C SER A 45 -6.18 9.14 9.83
N PHE A 46 -5.82 9.76 10.96
CA PHE A 46 -6.30 9.42 12.29
C PHE A 46 -7.19 10.55 12.81
N LYS A 47 -8.32 10.19 13.43
CA LYS A 47 -9.20 11.13 14.14
C LYS A 47 -9.70 10.52 15.45
N GLU A 48 -10.26 11.36 16.29
CA GLU A 48 -10.86 11.00 17.57
C GLU A 48 -12.30 11.51 17.65
N LYS A 49 -13.18 10.67 18.20
CA LYS A 49 -14.59 11.00 18.48
C LYS A 49 -15.00 10.45 19.86
N ILE A 50 -14.12 10.63 20.84
CA ILE A 50 -14.38 10.22 22.23
C ILE A 50 -15.42 11.15 22.87
N VAL A 51 -16.49 10.56 23.40
CA VAL A 51 -17.50 11.24 24.21
C VAL A 51 -17.28 10.87 25.68
N GLY A 52 -17.50 11.81 26.60
CA GLY A 52 -17.49 11.53 28.06
C GLY A 52 -16.12 11.23 28.67
N GLY A 53 -15.02 11.33 27.92
CA GLY A 53 -13.66 11.14 28.44
C GLY A 53 -13.26 9.68 28.71
N ALA A 54 -13.93 8.72 28.06
CA ALA A 54 -13.66 7.28 28.20
C ALA A 54 -12.19 6.90 27.95
N VAL A 55 -11.49 7.68 27.10
CA VAL A 55 -10.03 7.66 26.95
C VAL A 55 -9.49 9.08 27.20
N PRO A 56 -8.57 9.27 28.16
CA PRO A 56 -7.91 10.55 28.39
C PRO A 56 -7.11 11.02 27.16
N LYS A 57 -7.22 12.31 26.81
CA LYS A 57 -6.55 12.91 25.63
C LYS A 57 -5.04 12.70 25.59
N GLN A 58 -4.39 12.60 26.75
CA GLN A 58 -2.96 12.34 26.86
C GLN A 58 -2.52 11.00 26.24
N PHE A 59 -3.44 10.04 26.06
CA PHE A 59 -3.14 8.73 25.49
C PHE A 59 -3.40 8.65 23.98
N PHE A 60 -4.03 9.65 23.36
CA PHE A 60 -4.33 9.65 21.92
C PHE A 60 -3.07 9.52 21.05
N PRO A 61 -1.93 10.19 21.37
CA PRO A 61 -0.70 9.99 20.60
C PRO A 61 -0.21 8.53 20.63
N GLY A 62 -0.38 7.84 21.77
CA GLY A 62 -0.03 6.43 21.90
C GLY A 62 -0.89 5.53 21.01
N VAL A 63 -2.20 5.80 20.97
CA VAL A 63 -3.14 5.11 20.07
C VAL A 63 -2.75 5.33 18.61
N GLU A 64 -2.57 6.59 18.19
CA GLU A 64 -2.19 6.92 16.82
C GLU A 64 -0.88 6.24 16.41
N LYS A 65 0.13 6.26 17.29
CA LYS A 65 1.40 5.58 17.05
C LYS A 65 1.21 4.08 16.88
N GLY A 66 0.37 3.45 17.71
CA GLY A 66 0.05 2.03 17.61
C GLY A 66 -0.67 1.67 16.31
N VAL A 67 -1.54 2.57 15.83
CA VAL A 67 -2.19 2.45 14.51
C VAL A 67 -1.15 2.56 13.39
N ARG A 68 -0.31 3.61 13.40
CA ARG A 68 0.72 3.83 12.36
C ARG A 68 1.69 2.65 12.23
N GLU A 69 2.16 2.12 13.35
CA GLU A 69 3.05 0.95 13.34
C GLU A 69 2.36 -0.31 12.80
N ALA A 70 1.06 -0.48 13.09
CA ALA A 70 0.30 -1.60 12.53
C ALA A 70 0.10 -1.49 11.01
N LEU A 71 0.11 -0.27 10.45
CA LEU A 71 0.05 -0.04 9.01
C LEU A 71 1.35 -0.37 8.28
N GLU A 72 2.48 -0.53 8.97
CA GLU A 72 3.75 -0.89 8.32
C GLU A 72 3.74 -2.31 7.74
N LYS A 73 2.91 -3.20 8.29
CA LYS A 73 2.81 -4.61 7.90
C LYS A 73 1.34 -5.04 7.75
N GLY A 74 0.87 -5.04 6.52
CA GLY A 74 -0.48 -5.46 6.16
C GLY A 74 -0.73 -6.98 6.26
N PRO A 75 -2.00 -7.40 6.29
CA PRO A 75 -2.41 -8.78 6.51
C PRO A 75 -2.18 -9.75 5.33
N ILE A 76 -1.92 -9.28 4.11
CA ILE A 76 -1.80 -10.14 2.93
C ILE A 76 -0.37 -10.66 2.76
N GLY A 77 0.58 -9.74 2.59
CA GLY A 77 1.99 -10.04 2.31
C GLY A 77 2.95 -9.25 3.20
N GLY A 78 2.43 -8.60 4.25
CA GLY A 78 3.21 -7.74 5.12
C GLY A 78 3.73 -6.49 4.40
N PHE A 79 2.97 -5.96 3.43
CA PHE A 79 3.33 -4.70 2.77
C PHE A 79 2.74 -3.50 3.52
N PRO A 80 3.32 -2.30 3.38
CA PRO A 80 2.75 -1.11 4.00
C PRO A 80 1.32 -0.86 3.51
N VAL A 81 0.43 -0.61 4.46
CA VAL A 81 -0.98 -0.31 4.25
C VAL A 81 -1.15 1.19 4.01
N VAL A 82 -1.89 1.56 2.97
CA VAL A 82 -2.17 2.95 2.58
C VAL A 82 -3.67 3.16 2.36
N ASP A 83 -4.06 4.44 2.33
CA ASP A 83 -5.41 4.93 2.07
C ASP A 83 -6.43 4.36 3.06
N VAL A 84 -6.15 4.57 4.35
CA VAL A 84 -6.97 4.12 5.48
C VAL A 84 -7.25 5.29 6.41
N HIS A 85 -8.51 5.41 6.82
CA HIS A 85 -8.95 6.28 7.88
C HIS A 85 -9.25 5.46 9.13
N VAL A 86 -8.74 5.92 10.28
CA VAL A 86 -8.99 5.30 11.57
C VAL A 86 -9.53 6.34 12.54
N VAL A 87 -10.65 6.02 13.19
CA VAL A 87 -11.26 6.88 14.20
C VAL A 87 -11.27 6.17 15.56
N LEU A 88 -10.67 6.79 16.57
CA LEU A 88 -10.84 6.36 17.96
C LEU A 88 -12.22 6.82 18.47
N VAL A 89 -13.14 5.87 18.63
CA VAL A 89 -14.55 6.17 18.94
C VAL A 89 -14.93 5.88 20.40
N ASP A 90 -14.27 4.93 21.04
CA ASP A 90 -14.50 4.58 22.44
C ASP A 90 -13.27 3.89 23.05
N GLY A 91 -13.32 3.58 24.34
CA GLY A 91 -12.28 2.82 25.02
C GLY A 91 -12.47 2.81 26.53
N SER A 92 -11.47 2.30 27.23
CA SER A 92 -11.43 2.38 28.69
C SER A 92 -10.01 2.49 29.19
N TYR A 93 -9.84 3.06 30.38
CA TYR A 93 -8.54 3.20 31.04
C TYR A 93 -8.62 2.78 32.51
N HIS A 94 -7.47 2.48 33.10
CA HIS A 94 -7.28 2.22 34.52
C HIS A 94 -6.40 3.32 35.10
N THR A 95 -6.77 3.89 36.24
CA THR A 95 -6.10 5.08 36.79
C THR A 95 -4.63 4.87 37.13
N VAL A 96 -4.24 3.64 37.48
CA VAL A 96 -2.88 3.30 37.90
C VAL A 96 -2.12 2.52 36.83
N ASP A 97 -2.80 1.66 36.08
CA ASP A 97 -2.15 0.72 35.15
C ASP A 97 -2.15 1.23 33.71
N SER A 98 -2.86 2.31 33.39
CA SER A 98 -2.84 2.87 32.04
C SER A 98 -1.66 3.80 31.82
N ASN A 99 -0.95 3.52 30.73
CA ASN A 99 0.13 4.34 30.21
C ASN A 99 0.07 4.36 28.67
N GLU A 100 0.82 5.26 28.06
CA GLU A 100 0.85 5.45 26.59
C GLU A 100 1.18 4.14 25.85
N MET A 101 2.14 3.36 26.37
CA MET A 101 2.54 2.09 25.77
C MET A 101 1.39 1.06 25.76
N SER A 102 0.57 1.04 26.80
CA SER A 102 -0.60 0.15 26.88
C SER A 102 -1.64 0.48 25.81
N PHE A 103 -1.90 1.77 25.59
CA PHE A 103 -2.80 2.24 24.53
C PHE A 103 -2.25 2.00 23.13
N LYS A 104 -0.94 2.16 22.96
CA LYS A 104 -0.25 1.78 21.72
C LYS A 104 -0.44 0.31 21.39
N LEU A 105 -0.21 -0.59 22.36
CA LEU A 105 -0.38 -2.04 22.16
C LEU A 105 -1.84 -2.42 21.90
N ALA A 106 -2.78 -1.80 22.62
CA ALA A 106 -4.21 -1.97 22.42
C ALA A 106 -4.63 -1.58 20.99
N ALA A 107 -4.16 -0.43 20.49
CA ALA A 107 -4.41 0.02 19.13
C ALA A 107 -3.79 -0.89 18.07
N SER A 108 -2.55 -1.34 18.27
CA SER A 108 -1.92 -2.29 17.35
C SER A 108 -2.66 -3.64 17.33
N LEU A 109 -3.23 -4.08 18.46
CA LEU A 109 -4.06 -5.28 18.53
C LEU A 109 -5.38 -5.07 17.76
N ALA A 110 -6.07 -3.94 17.98
CA ALA A 110 -7.29 -3.59 17.25
C ALA A 110 -7.05 -3.58 15.73
N MET A 111 -5.96 -2.96 15.26
CA MET A 111 -5.64 -2.93 13.84
C MET A 111 -5.33 -4.33 13.28
N ARG A 112 -4.59 -5.16 14.02
CA ARG A 112 -4.24 -6.53 13.61
C ARG A 112 -5.47 -7.43 13.46
N GLU A 113 -6.45 -7.30 14.35
CA GLU A 113 -7.69 -8.07 14.31
C GLU A 113 -8.73 -7.48 13.36
N GLY A 114 -8.72 -6.16 13.18
CA GLY A 114 -9.69 -5.42 12.39
C GLY A 114 -9.39 -5.42 10.90
N MET A 115 -8.13 -5.20 10.49
CA MET A 115 -7.74 -5.10 9.08
C MET A 115 -8.16 -6.32 8.23
N PRO A 116 -8.00 -7.57 8.71
CA PRO A 116 -8.46 -8.76 7.96
C PRO A 116 -9.97 -8.77 7.68
N LYS A 117 -10.78 -8.10 8.52
CA LYS A 117 -12.23 -8.01 8.37
C LYS A 117 -12.66 -6.95 7.34
N CYS A 118 -11.74 -6.10 6.91
CA CYS A 118 -12.00 -4.98 5.99
C CYS A 118 -11.76 -5.33 4.52
N HIS A 119 -11.77 -6.62 4.15
CA HIS A 119 -11.49 -7.08 2.78
C HIS A 119 -10.19 -6.46 2.24
N PRO A 120 -9.04 -6.81 2.82
CA PRO A 120 -7.76 -6.25 2.39
C PRO A 120 -7.45 -6.65 0.95
N VAL A 121 -6.82 -5.75 0.21
CA VAL A 121 -6.41 -5.95 -1.19
C VAL A 121 -4.99 -5.46 -1.42
N LEU A 122 -4.30 -6.12 -2.35
CA LEU A 122 -2.93 -5.75 -2.75
C LEU A 122 -2.99 -4.70 -3.85
N LEU A 123 -2.10 -3.72 -3.75
CA LEU A 123 -1.92 -2.67 -4.74
C LEU A 123 -0.55 -2.82 -5.41
N GLU A 124 -0.53 -2.71 -6.73
CA GLU A 124 0.69 -2.62 -7.52
C GLU A 124 0.96 -1.18 -7.98
N PRO A 125 2.23 -0.74 -8.01
CA PRO A 125 2.59 0.58 -8.51
C PRO A 125 2.54 0.60 -10.04
N ILE A 126 1.78 1.55 -10.57
CA ILE A 126 1.73 1.88 -11.99
C ILE A 126 2.75 2.98 -12.29
N GLN A 127 3.42 2.84 -13.41
CA GLN A 127 4.41 3.80 -13.89
C GLN A 127 3.90 4.42 -15.18
N ARG A 128 4.03 5.74 -15.28
CA ARG A 128 3.88 6.47 -16.53
C ARG A 128 5.20 6.36 -17.28
N ILE A 129 5.17 5.66 -18.41
CA ILE A 129 6.34 5.45 -19.25
C ILE A 129 6.27 6.33 -20.50
N GLU A 130 7.44 6.74 -20.97
CA GLU A 130 7.63 7.36 -22.27
C GLU A 130 8.71 6.61 -23.03
N VAL A 131 8.38 6.16 -24.24
CA VAL A 131 9.25 5.35 -25.09
C VAL A 131 9.45 6.07 -26.40
N THR A 132 10.70 6.41 -26.72
CA THR A 132 11.05 7.07 -27.98
C THR A 132 11.80 6.07 -28.87
N VAL A 133 11.27 5.80 -30.05
CA VAL A 133 11.84 4.83 -31.00
C VAL A 133 11.77 5.35 -32.44
N PRO A 134 12.65 4.92 -33.36
CA PRO A 134 12.45 5.16 -34.78
C PRO A 134 11.06 4.69 -35.24
N THR A 135 10.37 5.47 -36.09
CA THR A 135 8.98 5.22 -36.52
C THR A 135 8.76 3.81 -37.09
N ALA A 136 9.80 3.20 -37.67
CA ALA A 136 9.77 1.82 -38.17
C ALA A 136 9.47 0.76 -37.08
N TYR A 137 9.74 1.06 -35.80
CA TYR A 137 9.55 0.14 -34.68
C TYR A 137 8.29 0.42 -33.84
N THR A 138 7.55 1.50 -34.14
CA THR A 138 6.41 1.95 -33.32
C THR A 138 5.36 0.86 -33.14
N SER A 139 4.98 0.16 -34.22
CA SER A 139 4.00 -0.93 -34.15
C SER A 139 4.44 -2.06 -33.20
N THR A 140 5.72 -2.43 -33.24
CA THR A 140 6.27 -3.48 -32.38
C THR A 140 6.23 -3.05 -30.90
N VAL A 141 6.60 -1.80 -30.62
CA VAL A 141 6.56 -1.25 -29.25
C VAL A 141 5.15 -1.21 -28.69
N LEU A 142 4.14 -0.80 -29.49
CA LEU A 142 2.74 -0.78 -29.07
C LEU A 142 2.26 -2.19 -28.70
N GLN A 143 2.65 -3.21 -29.48
CA GLN A 143 2.33 -4.61 -29.18
C GLN A 143 3.00 -5.10 -27.89
N GLN A 144 4.29 -4.78 -27.70
CA GLN A 144 5.03 -5.16 -26.49
C GLN A 144 4.41 -4.54 -25.23
N ILE A 145 4.12 -3.24 -25.24
CA ILE A 145 3.47 -2.55 -24.12
C ILE A 145 2.14 -3.22 -23.77
N SER A 146 1.31 -3.51 -24.77
CA SER A 146 0.03 -4.20 -24.56
C SER A 146 0.21 -5.61 -23.98
N GLY A 147 1.23 -6.34 -24.42
CA GLY A 147 1.61 -7.65 -23.87
C GLY A 147 2.07 -7.61 -22.40
N HIS A 148 2.55 -6.45 -21.95
CA HIS A 148 2.99 -6.17 -20.58
C HIS A 148 1.92 -5.50 -19.73
N ARG A 149 0.63 -5.74 -20.02
CA ARG A 149 -0.51 -5.13 -19.32
C ARG A 149 -0.48 -3.59 -19.36
N GLY A 150 0.21 -3.03 -20.35
CA GLY A 150 0.33 -1.60 -20.53
C GLY A 150 -0.89 -0.99 -21.19
N GLN A 151 -1.33 0.15 -20.70
CA GLN A 151 -2.38 0.95 -21.30
C GLN A 151 -1.77 2.13 -22.06
N ILE A 152 -1.87 2.11 -23.38
CA ILE A 152 -1.39 3.18 -24.25
C ILE A 152 -2.28 4.42 -24.03
N GLN A 153 -1.66 5.54 -23.71
CA GLN A 153 -2.32 6.84 -23.53
C GLN A 153 -2.30 7.65 -24.83
N SER A 154 -1.13 7.67 -25.49
CA SER A 154 -0.95 8.38 -26.76
C SER A 154 0.31 7.88 -27.47
N TYR A 155 0.37 8.05 -28.79
CA TYR A 155 1.61 7.91 -29.55
C TYR A 155 1.61 8.88 -30.74
N GLY A 156 2.79 9.26 -31.21
CA GLY A 156 2.94 10.14 -32.39
C GLY A 156 4.38 10.57 -32.64
N PRO A 157 4.62 11.40 -33.68
CA PRO A 157 5.96 11.87 -34.02
C PRO A 157 6.63 12.62 -32.86
N SER A 158 7.93 12.39 -32.65
CA SER A 158 8.71 13.13 -31.68
C SER A 158 8.95 14.56 -32.16
N GLU A 159 8.63 15.54 -31.31
CA GLU A 159 8.96 16.96 -31.54
C GLU A 159 10.46 17.22 -31.47
N VAL A 160 11.20 16.38 -30.74
CA VAL A 160 12.64 16.56 -30.45
C VAL A 160 13.52 15.80 -31.44
N ARG A 161 13.05 14.67 -31.97
CA ARG A 161 13.84 13.79 -32.84
C ARG A 161 13.07 13.39 -34.10
N GLN A 162 13.40 14.03 -35.23
CA GLN A 162 12.82 13.66 -36.52
C GLN A 162 13.02 12.17 -36.85
N GLY A 163 12.00 11.55 -37.45
CA GLY A 163 12.00 10.12 -37.81
C GLY A 163 11.86 9.16 -36.61
N SER A 164 11.50 9.69 -35.44
CA SER A 164 11.16 8.90 -34.25
C SER A 164 9.75 9.22 -33.78
N ASP A 165 9.10 8.24 -33.17
CA ASP A 165 7.82 8.38 -32.49
C ASP A 165 8.03 8.27 -30.97
N VAL A 166 7.15 8.94 -30.22
CA VAL A 166 7.04 8.86 -28.77
C VAL A 166 5.75 8.13 -28.42
N VAL A 167 5.85 7.09 -27.59
CA VAL A 167 4.72 6.34 -27.04
C VAL A 167 4.63 6.62 -25.55
N LYS A 168 3.48 7.08 -25.08
CA LYS A 168 3.17 7.28 -23.67
C LYS A 168 2.18 6.21 -23.21
N ALA A 169 2.49 5.54 -22.12
CA ALA A 169 1.65 4.47 -21.59
C ALA A 169 1.72 4.39 -20.06
N LEU A 170 0.72 3.76 -19.45
CA LEU A 170 0.74 3.34 -18.06
C LEU A 170 1.07 1.86 -18.01
N VAL A 171 2.08 1.46 -17.25
CA VAL A 171 2.54 0.06 -17.17
C VAL A 171 2.81 -0.31 -15.71
N PRO A 172 2.37 -1.48 -15.25
CA PRO A 172 2.74 -1.98 -13.92
C PRO A 172 4.25 -2.12 -13.77
N GLN A 173 4.82 -1.61 -12.67
CA GLN A 173 6.27 -1.58 -12.47
C GLN A 173 6.91 -2.98 -12.53
N ALA A 174 6.16 -4.02 -12.14
CA ALA A 174 6.61 -5.41 -12.18
C ALA A 174 6.96 -5.91 -13.60
N GLU A 175 6.35 -5.32 -14.63
CA GLU A 175 6.51 -5.73 -16.03
C GLU A 175 7.72 -5.05 -16.70
N ILE A 176 8.15 -3.90 -16.17
CA ILE A 176 9.17 -3.04 -16.77
C ILE A 176 10.52 -3.75 -17.03
N PRO A 177 11.08 -4.56 -16.11
CA PRO A 177 12.39 -5.19 -16.35
C PRO A 177 12.39 -6.09 -17.60
N ARG A 178 11.31 -6.85 -17.80
CA ARG A 178 11.15 -7.70 -18.98
C ARG A 178 10.93 -6.85 -20.23
N TYR A 179 10.04 -5.87 -20.15
CA TYR A 179 9.80 -4.94 -21.25
C TYR A 179 11.08 -4.23 -21.73
N LEU A 180 11.94 -3.77 -20.82
CA LEU A 180 13.21 -3.11 -21.18
C LEU A 180 14.14 -4.01 -22.00
N THR A 181 14.16 -5.31 -21.71
CA THR A 181 14.97 -6.28 -22.46
C THR A 181 14.38 -6.51 -23.85
N GLU A 182 13.06 -6.67 -23.94
CA GLU A 182 12.34 -6.85 -25.20
C GLU A 182 12.44 -5.60 -26.11
N LEU A 183 12.33 -4.39 -25.53
CA LEU A 183 12.47 -3.11 -26.23
C LEU A 183 13.87 -2.98 -26.84
N ARG A 184 14.92 -3.29 -26.06
CA ARG A 184 16.31 -3.20 -26.54
C ARG A 184 16.55 -4.14 -27.71
N THR A 185 16.08 -5.39 -27.63
CA THR A 185 16.23 -6.36 -28.71
C THR A 185 15.45 -5.94 -29.96
N ALA A 186 14.19 -5.56 -29.81
CA ALA A 186 13.32 -5.21 -30.94
C ALA A 186 13.79 -3.96 -31.69
N THR A 187 14.37 -2.99 -30.99
CA THR A 187 14.81 -1.71 -31.55
C THR A 187 16.29 -1.68 -31.90
N GLN A 188 16.99 -2.81 -31.78
CA GLN A 188 18.46 -2.89 -31.94
C GLN A 188 19.20 -1.87 -31.05
N GLY A 189 18.66 -1.60 -29.86
CA GLY A 189 19.20 -0.64 -28.90
C GLY A 189 18.91 0.84 -29.20
N LEU A 190 18.10 1.15 -30.22
CA LEU A 190 17.77 2.54 -30.59
C LEU A 190 16.64 3.16 -29.75
N GLY A 191 15.92 2.35 -28.98
CA GLY A 191 14.84 2.81 -28.11
C GLY A 191 15.33 3.50 -26.84
N TYR A 192 14.74 4.65 -26.55
CA TYR A 192 14.91 5.38 -25.29
C TYR A 192 13.67 5.19 -24.42
N PHE A 193 13.87 5.10 -23.11
CA PHE A 193 12.81 4.82 -22.14
C PHE A 193 12.97 5.71 -20.91
N THR A 194 11.87 6.29 -20.46
CA THR A 194 11.75 6.91 -19.14
C THR A 194 10.52 6.35 -18.43
N ALA A 195 10.57 6.34 -17.10
CA ALA A 195 9.45 5.95 -16.26
C ALA A 195 9.45 6.81 -15.00
N GLU A 196 8.24 7.18 -14.58
CA GLU A 196 7.98 7.79 -13.28
C GLU A 196 6.76 7.14 -12.63
N HIS A 197 6.72 7.19 -11.30
CA HIS A 197 5.55 6.69 -10.58
C HIS A 197 4.33 7.56 -10.88
N ASP A 198 3.22 6.91 -11.21
CA ASP A 198 1.95 7.58 -11.48
C ASP A 198 1.00 7.41 -10.30
N HIS A 199 0.58 6.17 -10.02
CA HIS A 199 -0.32 5.84 -8.92
C HIS A 199 -0.27 4.35 -8.54
N PHE A 200 -1.15 3.93 -7.64
CA PHE A 200 -1.35 2.54 -7.24
C PHE A 200 -2.72 2.04 -7.71
N GLU A 201 -2.75 0.82 -8.25
CA GLU A 201 -3.98 0.13 -8.68
C GLU A 201 -4.10 -1.25 -8.03
N PHE A 202 -5.30 -1.84 -8.08
CA PHE A 202 -5.51 -3.21 -7.61
C PHE A 202 -4.69 -4.21 -8.41
N ALA A 203 -3.86 -4.99 -7.72
CA ALA A 203 -3.11 -6.06 -8.36
C ALA A 203 -4.06 -7.18 -8.81
N PRO A 204 -3.91 -7.72 -10.05
CA PRO A 204 -4.69 -8.85 -10.51
C PRO A 204 -4.51 -10.09 -9.63
N PRO A 205 -5.51 -10.99 -9.53
CA PRO A 205 -5.45 -12.16 -8.65
C PRO A 205 -4.20 -13.03 -8.83
N LYS A 206 -3.74 -13.17 -10.08
CA LYS A 206 -2.51 -13.92 -10.40
C LYS A 206 -1.26 -13.27 -9.79
N VAL A 207 -1.16 -11.94 -9.83
CA VAL A 207 -0.05 -11.19 -9.22
C VAL A 207 -0.10 -11.34 -7.70
N VAL A 208 -1.29 -11.25 -7.10
CA VAL A 208 -1.47 -11.44 -5.65
C VAL A 208 -0.96 -12.81 -5.20
N GLN A 209 -1.34 -13.88 -5.91
CA GLN A 209 -0.90 -15.24 -5.59
C GLN A 209 0.62 -15.40 -5.68
N THR A 210 1.24 -14.92 -6.75
CA THR A 210 2.70 -15.00 -6.93
C THR A 210 3.44 -14.22 -5.83
N VAL A 211 3.07 -12.96 -5.62
CA VAL A 211 3.76 -12.07 -4.67
C VAL A 211 3.62 -12.56 -3.23
N THR A 212 2.45 -13.10 -2.87
CA THR A 212 2.25 -13.66 -1.52
C THR A 212 3.01 -14.97 -1.29
N ALA A 213 3.15 -15.82 -2.31
CA ALA A 213 3.97 -17.03 -2.24
C ALA A 213 5.46 -16.66 -2.04
N GLU A 214 5.99 -15.76 -2.87
CA GLU A 214 7.38 -15.28 -2.75
C GLU A 214 7.68 -14.70 -1.36
N ARG A 215 6.73 -13.92 -0.80
CA ARG A 215 6.89 -13.33 0.55
C ARG A 215 6.90 -14.38 1.65
N LYS A 216 6.11 -15.45 1.54
CA LYS A 216 6.11 -16.56 2.49
C LYS A 216 7.43 -17.31 2.47
N GLU A 217 7.98 -17.59 1.29
CA GLU A 217 9.29 -18.25 1.14
C GLU A 217 10.42 -17.38 1.73
N LEU A 218 10.43 -16.08 1.42
CA LEU A 218 11.38 -15.12 1.98
C LEU A 218 11.30 -15.03 3.52
N ALA A 219 10.10 -15.19 4.10
CA ALA A 219 9.91 -15.19 5.54
C ALA A 219 10.35 -16.51 6.18
N ALA A 220 10.16 -17.65 5.51
CA ALA A 220 10.59 -18.96 5.99
C ALA A 220 12.11 -19.17 5.89
N ALA A 221 12.79 -18.46 4.98
CA ALA A 221 14.23 -18.50 4.81
C ALA A 221 15.02 -17.60 5.78
N ARG A 222 14.34 -16.84 6.63
CA ARG A 222 14.91 -15.92 7.64
C ARG A 222 14.75 -16.48 9.03
#